data_AF-A0A959UEV2-F1
#
_entry.id   AF-A0A959UEV2-F1
#
_cell.length_a   1.000
_cell.length_b   1.000
_cell.length_c   1.000
_cell.angle_alpha   90.00
_cell.angle_beta   90.00
_cell.angle_gamma   90.00
#
_symmetry.space_group_name_H-M   'P 1'
#
loop_
_entity.id
_entity.type
_entity.pdbx_description
1 polymer ?
#
loop_
_entity_poly.entity_id
_entity_poly.type
_entity_poly.pdbx_seq_one_letter_code
_entity_poly.pdbx_strand_id
1 'polypeptide(L)'
;MKKKNFNTPHEEIKKVYRRARPTDVEKWIEAVEKEEPAKFRTRKIAGDLNLDMKINDVEYQADGTKAIFYYTADERVDFRELIKVLAEEFRVRIEMKQIGARQEAARLGGIGSCGRELCCSTWLTNFKSVSTNNARTQQLTLNPSKLAGQCGKLKCCLRFENDAYLEELEKYPPETMLLETKKGNAEFQKADVYKKILWYSYTNESASMMAIPLDKVWEVMDANKRGKKPDKLEDFAITMGQKTGLEKKKEMEQDDFYRFDEDNLK
;
A
#
# COMPACT_ATOMS: atom_id res chain seq x y z
N MET A 1 3.57 20.67 -19.50
CA MET A 1 4.55 19.98 -18.62
C MET A 1 5.54 20.94 -17.94
N LYS A 2 5.99 22.05 -18.58
CA LYS A 2 6.86 23.07 -17.93
C LYS A 2 6.26 23.74 -16.67
N LYS A 3 4.94 23.91 -16.60
CA LYS A 3 4.24 24.49 -15.43
C LYS A 3 4.25 23.60 -14.16
N LYS A 4 4.75 22.36 -14.22
CA LYS A 4 4.76 21.41 -13.08
C LYS A 4 6.16 20.98 -12.64
N ASN A 5 7.24 21.66 -13.08
CA ASN A 5 8.63 21.27 -12.77
C ASN A 5 8.93 19.77 -13.00
N PHE A 6 8.26 19.15 -13.98
CA PHE A 6 8.51 17.76 -14.34
C PHE A 6 9.70 17.75 -15.29
N ASN A 7 10.89 17.46 -14.75
CA ASN A 7 12.11 17.35 -15.53
C ASN A 7 12.20 15.93 -16.12
N THR A 8 11.46 15.68 -17.20
CA THR A 8 11.61 14.44 -17.96
C THR A 8 12.93 14.49 -18.74
N PRO A 9 13.78 13.46 -18.69
CA PRO A 9 14.91 13.35 -19.60
C PRO A 9 14.42 13.48 -21.05
N HIS A 10 15.01 14.40 -21.80
CA HIS A 10 14.57 14.79 -23.14
C HIS A 10 14.67 13.65 -24.18
N GLU A 11 15.33 12.55 -23.83
CA GLU A 11 15.66 11.40 -24.68
C GLU A 11 14.53 10.38 -24.81
N GLU A 12 13.56 10.34 -23.90
CA GLU A 12 12.49 9.32 -23.92
C GLU A 12 11.19 9.78 -24.58
N ILE A 13 11.08 11.07 -24.92
CA ILE A 13 9.86 11.61 -25.51
C ILE A 13 9.88 11.35 -27.02
N LYS A 14 9.19 10.28 -27.44
CA LYS A 14 9.00 9.96 -28.87
C LYS A 14 8.29 11.12 -29.57
N LYS A 15 8.84 11.55 -30.72
CA LYS A 15 8.25 12.61 -31.54
C LYS A 15 6.90 12.16 -32.09
N VAL A 16 5.84 12.92 -31.82
CA VAL A 16 4.52 12.68 -32.40
C VAL A 16 4.55 13.11 -33.86
N TYR A 17 4.41 12.15 -34.78
CA TYR A 17 4.40 12.42 -36.22
C TYR A 17 3.07 13.00 -36.71
N ARG A 18 1.96 12.34 -36.36
CA ARG A 18 0.59 12.72 -36.78
C ARG A 18 -0.46 12.09 -35.88
N ARG A 19 -1.72 12.57 -35.98
CA ARG A 19 -2.87 11.85 -35.43
C ARG A 19 -3.05 10.49 -36.13
N ALA A 20 -3.48 9.49 -35.35
CA ALA A 20 -3.75 8.15 -35.85
C ALA A 20 -4.87 8.18 -36.90
N ARG A 21 -4.69 7.43 -37.99
CA ARG A 21 -5.73 7.17 -39.00
C ARG A 21 -6.48 5.88 -38.62
N PRO A 22 -7.69 5.65 -39.13
CA PRO A 22 -8.43 4.40 -38.90
C PRO A 22 -7.59 3.15 -39.22
N THR A 23 -6.82 3.17 -40.30
CA THR A 23 -5.90 2.07 -40.69
C THR A 23 -4.80 1.78 -39.67
N ASP A 24 -4.36 2.79 -38.91
CA ASP A 24 -3.35 2.58 -37.86
C ASP A 24 -4.00 1.92 -36.62
N VAL A 25 -5.27 2.23 -36.36
CA VAL A 25 -6.06 1.64 -35.29
C VAL A 25 -6.36 0.17 -35.60
N GLU A 26 -6.73 -0.14 -36.84
CA GLU A 26 -6.94 -1.52 -37.31
C GLU A 26 -5.68 -2.37 -37.11
N LYS A 27 -4.52 -1.88 -37.56
CA LYS A 27 -3.23 -2.57 -37.34
C LYS A 27 -2.90 -2.77 -35.86
N TRP A 28 -3.21 -1.78 -35.02
CA TRP A 28 -2.99 -1.89 -33.59
C TRP A 28 -3.91 -2.96 -32.97
N ILE A 29 -5.18 -3.02 -33.37
CA ILE A 29 -6.12 -4.06 -32.92
C ILE A 29 -5.62 -5.45 -33.34
N GLU A 30 -5.21 -5.63 -34.60
CA GLU A 30 -4.62 -6.90 -35.08
C GLU A 30 -3.35 -7.30 -34.31
N ALA A 31 -2.57 -6.33 -33.83
CA ALA A 31 -1.40 -6.59 -33.01
C ALA A 31 -1.78 -7.04 -31.60
N VAL A 32 -2.78 -6.39 -30.99
CA VAL A 32 -3.32 -6.74 -29.66
C VAL A 32 -3.94 -8.14 -29.66
N GLU A 33 -4.67 -8.52 -30.73
CA GLU A 33 -5.25 -9.86 -30.87
C GLU A 33 -4.19 -10.98 -30.88
N LYS A 34 -2.93 -10.66 -31.22
CA LYS A 34 -1.81 -11.62 -31.19
C LYS A 34 -1.17 -11.76 -29.81
N GLU A 35 -1.41 -10.85 -28.88
CA GLU A 35 -0.76 -10.82 -27.56
C GLU A 35 -1.16 -12.04 -26.71
N GLU A 36 -2.47 -12.31 -26.62
CA GLU A 36 -3.02 -13.40 -25.83
C GLU A 36 -2.56 -14.80 -26.32
N PRO A 37 -2.67 -15.17 -27.61
CA PRO A 37 -2.16 -16.46 -28.08
C PRO A 37 -0.64 -16.56 -27.93
N ALA A 38 0.10 -15.46 -28.16
CA ALA A 38 1.56 -15.46 -27.98
C ALA A 38 1.95 -15.73 -26.53
N LYS A 39 1.22 -15.16 -25.57
CA LYS A 39 1.41 -15.38 -24.14
C LYS A 39 1.24 -16.85 -23.74
N PHE A 40 0.14 -17.48 -24.14
CA PHE A 40 -0.10 -18.90 -23.83
C PHE A 40 0.94 -19.81 -24.49
N ARG A 41 1.28 -19.55 -25.75
CA ARG A 41 2.29 -20.32 -26.47
C ARG A 41 3.67 -20.20 -25.82
N THR A 42 4.04 -18.99 -25.41
CA THR A 42 5.31 -18.73 -24.72
C THR A 42 5.40 -19.45 -23.39
N ARG A 43 4.31 -19.52 -22.62
CA ARG A 43 4.27 -20.30 -21.36
C ARG A 43 4.56 -21.78 -21.60
N LYS A 44 4.01 -22.36 -22.67
CA LYS A 44 4.26 -23.75 -23.03
C LYS A 44 5.74 -23.97 -23.38
N ILE A 45 6.30 -23.13 -24.24
CA ILE A 45 7.72 -23.22 -24.65
C ILE A 45 8.67 -23.04 -23.45
N ALA A 46 8.37 -22.09 -22.56
CA ALA A 46 9.17 -21.89 -21.35
C ALA A 46 9.14 -23.11 -20.42
N GLY A 47 7.97 -23.77 -20.32
CA GLY A 47 7.82 -25.05 -19.61
C GLY A 47 8.58 -26.19 -20.27
N ASP A 48 8.52 -26.31 -21.61
CA ASP A 48 9.23 -27.33 -22.37
C ASP A 48 10.77 -27.19 -22.22
N LEU A 49 11.27 -25.97 -22.03
CA LEU A 49 12.67 -25.65 -21.75
C LEU A 49 13.05 -25.71 -20.26
N ASN A 50 12.11 -26.08 -19.37
CA ASN A 50 12.30 -26.12 -17.91
C ASN A 50 12.87 -24.82 -17.31
N LEU A 51 12.42 -23.65 -17.81
CA LEU A 51 12.84 -22.36 -17.30
C LEU A 51 11.99 -21.95 -16.09
N ASP A 52 12.63 -21.67 -14.95
CA ASP A 52 11.94 -21.18 -13.75
C ASP A 52 11.57 -19.70 -13.87
N MET A 53 10.51 -19.41 -14.62
CA MET A 53 9.97 -18.07 -14.80
C MET A 53 8.45 -18.07 -15.02
N LYS A 54 7.83 -16.95 -14.70
CA LYS A 54 6.41 -16.68 -14.95
C LYS A 54 6.25 -15.64 -16.04
N ILE A 55 5.62 -16.02 -17.15
CA ILE A 55 5.26 -15.09 -18.23
C ILE A 55 3.96 -14.37 -17.86
N ASN A 56 4.07 -13.06 -17.64
CA ASN A 56 2.99 -12.21 -17.16
C ASN A 56 2.18 -11.64 -18.31
N ASP A 57 2.85 -11.07 -19.31
CA ASP A 57 2.19 -10.42 -20.44
C ASP A 57 3.08 -10.29 -21.67
N VAL A 58 2.45 -10.06 -22.81
CA VAL A 58 3.12 -9.82 -24.10
C VAL A 58 2.53 -8.56 -24.70
N GLU A 59 3.37 -7.63 -25.13
CA GLU A 59 2.96 -6.38 -25.75
C GLU A 59 3.60 -6.28 -27.13
N TYR A 60 2.78 -6.20 -28.17
CA TYR A 60 3.28 -5.92 -29.52
C TYR A 60 3.35 -4.42 -29.74
N GLN A 61 4.45 -3.97 -30.34
CA GLN A 61 4.50 -2.62 -30.89
C GLN A 61 3.44 -2.51 -31.99
N ALA A 62 2.77 -1.35 -32.09
CA ALA A 62 1.70 -1.12 -33.08
C ALA A 62 2.13 -1.39 -34.55
N ASP A 63 3.42 -1.30 -34.85
CA ASP A 63 3.99 -1.61 -36.17
C ASP A 63 4.24 -3.11 -36.40
N GLY A 64 4.04 -3.95 -35.38
CA GLY A 64 4.32 -5.40 -35.39
C GLY A 64 5.79 -5.78 -35.44
N THR A 65 6.72 -4.81 -35.44
CA THR A 65 8.16 -5.05 -35.63
C THR A 65 8.85 -5.61 -34.40
N LYS A 66 8.33 -5.32 -33.20
CA LYS A 66 8.90 -5.70 -31.91
C LYS A 66 7.80 -6.19 -30.97
N ALA A 67 8.09 -7.26 -30.23
CA ALA A 67 7.24 -7.81 -29.19
C ALA A 67 8.02 -7.83 -27.87
N ILE A 68 7.40 -7.30 -26.81
CA ILE A 68 7.98 -7.22 -25.46
C ILE A 68 7.30 -8.26 -24.59
N PHE A 69 8.07 -9.20 -24.06
CA PHE A 69 7.60 -10.25 -23.17
C PHE A 69 7.97 -9.90 -21.74
N TYR A 70 6.95 -9.69 -20.92
CA TYR A 70 7.12 -9.38 -19.51
C TYR A 70 7.12 -10.65 -18.68
N TYR A 71 8.16 -10.82 -17.87
CA TYR A 71 8.30 -12.01 -17.01
C TYR A 71 8.72 -11.65 -15.58
N THR A 72 8.33 -12.48 -14.63
CA THR A 72 8.82 -12.48 -13.25
C THR A 72 9.64 -13.74 -13.04
N ALA A 73 10.79 -13.61 -12.37
CA ALA A 73 11.59 -14.73 -11.90
C ALA A 73 12.27 -14.33 -10.59
N ASP A 74 12.42 -15.28 -9.67
CA ASP A 74 13.10 -15.05 -8.40
C ASP A 74 14.62 -15.11 -8.57
N GLU A 75 15.11 -16.00 -9.43
CA GLU A 75 16.52 -16.12 -9.77
C GLU A 75 16.83 -15.65 -11.21
N ARG A 76 18.12 -15.60 -11.54
CA ARG A 76 18.57 -15.22 -12.88
C ARG A 76 18.33 -16.38 -13.84
N VAL A 77 17.47 -16.16 -14.83
CA VAL A 77 17.14 -17.17 -15.84
C VAL A 77 17.92 -16.93 -17.13
N ASP A 78 18.48 -17.99 -17.72
CA ASP A 78 19.06 -17.95 -19.07
C ASP A 78 17.97 -18.20 -20.12
N PHE A 79 17.54 -17.14 -20.77
CA PHE A 79 16.47 -17.17 -21.79
C PHE A 79 17.01 -17.13 -23.23
N ARG A 80 18.32 -17.36 -23.46
CA ARG A 80 18.90 -17.27 -24.81
C ARG A 80 18.28 -18.26 -25.80
N GLU A 81 18.04 -19.49 -25.36
CA GLU A 81 17.40 -20.51 -26.18
C GLU A 81 15.93 -20.19 -26.43
N LEU A 82 15.21 -19.74 -25.39
CA LEU A 82 13.84 -19.28 -25.49
C LEU A 82 13.69 -18.16 -26.54
N ILE A 83 14.58 -17.16 -26.56
CA ILE A 83 14.55 -16.10 -27.58
C ILE A 83 14.64 -16.66 -29.00
N LYS A 84 15.47 -17.69 -29.24
CA LYS A 84 15.61 -18.28 -30.57
C LYS A 84 14.32 -18.95 -31.02
N VAL A 85 13.74 -19.79 -30.16
CA VAL A 85 12.50 -20.52 -30.45
C VAL A 85 11.34 -19.54 -30.67
N LEU A 86 11.20 -18.54 -29.80
CA LEU A 86 10.15 -17.55 -29.96
C LEU A 86 10.34 -16.69 -31.21
N ALA A 87 11.58 -16.34 -31.58
CA ALA A 87 11.86 -15.54 -32.79
C ALA A 87 11.52 -16.32 -34.06
N GLU A 88 11.75 -17.63 -34.07
CA GLU A 88 11.37 -18.52 -35.17
C GLU A 88 9.84 -18.65 -35.29
N GLU A 89 9.16 -18.82 -34.15
CA GLU A 89 7.70 -19.02 -34.13
C GLU A 89 6.92 -17.73 -34.45
N PHE A 90 7.28 -16.60 -33.86
CA PHE A 90 6.53 -15.34 -34.04
C PHE A 90 7.07 -14.46 -35.17
N ARG A 91 8.29 -14.72 -35.67
CA ARG A 91 8.93 -13.94 -36.75
C ARG A 91 8.99 -12.42 -36.46
N VAL A 92 9.15 -12.05 -35.19
CA VAL A 92 9.18 -10.67 -34.70
C VAL A 92 10.41 -10.47 -33.82
N ARG A 93 10.91 -9.23 -33.70
CA ARG A 93 12.02 -8.93 -32.80
C ARG A 93 11.56 -9.03 -31.35
N ILE A 94 12.20 -9.91 -30.59
CA ILE A 94 11.81 -10.20 -29.21
C ILE A 94 12.65 -9.40 -28.23
N GLU A 95 11.97 -8.80 -27.24
CA GLU A 95 12.60 -8.22 -26.07
C GLU A 95 12.01 -8.84 -24.81
N MET A 96 12.87 -9.43 -23.99
CA MET A 96 12.48 -9.96 -22.68
C MET A 96 12.66 -8.84 -21.64
N LYS A 97 11.62 -8.55 -20.86
CA LYS A 97 11.65 -7.53 -19.81
C LYS A 97 11.24 -8.11 -18.47
N GLN A 98 12.20 -8.16 -17.55
CA GLN A 98 11.92 -8.57 -16.17
C GLN A 98 11.11 -7.51 -15.45
N ILE A 99 10.07 -7.93 -14.74
CA ILE A 99 9.28 -7.08 -13.84
C ILE A 99 9.34 -7.62 -12.42
N GLY A 100 9.23 -6.72 -11.44
CA GLY A 100 9.15 -7.11 -10.04
C GLY A 100 7.75 -7.61 -9.66
N ALA A 101 7.66 -8.43 -8.61
CA ALA A 101 6.39 -8.98 -8.09
C ALA A 101 5.30 -7.90 -7.81
N ARG A 102 5.71 -6.66 -7.48
CA ARG A 102 4.75 -5.56 -7.31
C ARG A 102 4.16 -5.07 -8.63
N GLN A 103 4.96 -5.01 -9.69
CA GLN A 103 4.50 -4.60 -11.01
C GLN A 103 3.62 -5.69 -11.65
N GLU A 104 3.93 -6.95 -11.37
CA GLU A 104 3.05 -8.08 -11.68
C GLU A 104 1.68 -7.92 -11.02
N ALA A 105 1.64 -7.69 -9.70
CA ALA A 105 0.39 -7.43 -8.98
C ALA A 105 -0.34 -6.17 -9.48
N ALA A 106 0.39 -5.14 -9.91
CA ALA A 106 -0.20 -3.92 -10.47
C ALA A 106 -0.89 -4.16 -11.82
N ARG A 107 -0.37 -5.07 -12.64
CA ARG A 107 -0.96 -5.42 -13.95
C ARG A 107 -2.12 -6.39 -13.83
N LEU A 108 -1.99 -7.40 -12.98
CA LEU A 108 -3.09 -8.31 -12.68
C LEU A 108 -4.26 -7.60 -11.99
N GLY A 109 -3.96 -6.59 -11.16
CA GLY A 109 -4.94 -5.96 -10.30
C GLY A 109 -5.37 -6.86 -9.14
N GLY A 110 -6.36 -6.41 -8.38
CA GLY A 110 -6.90 -7.16 -7.25
C GLY A 110 -7.45 -6.26 -6.14
N ILE A 111 -7.81 -6.88 -5.02
CA ILE A 111 -8.36 -6.19 -3.85
C ILE A 111 -7.33 -6.22 -2.71
N GLY A 112 -7.01 -5.04 -2.19
CA GLY A 112 -6.12 -4.89 -1.04
C GLY A 112 -6.80 -5.29 0.27
N SER A 113 -6.02 -5.46 1.33
CA SER A 113 -6.57 -5.75 2.67
C SER A 113 -7.48 -4.64 3.22
N CYS A 114 -7.50 -3.46 2.58
CA CYS A 114 -8.41 -2.36 2.89
C CYS A 114 -9.78 -2.48 2.18
N GLY A 115 -10.02 -3.55 1.41
CA GLY A 115 -11.26 -3.77 0.66
C GLY A 115 -11.40 -2.93 -0.60
N ARG A 116 -10.38 -2.14 -0.97
CA ARG A 116 -10.33 -1.35 -2.21
C ARG A 116 -9.44 -2.02 -3.24
N GLU A 117 -9.58 -1.61 -4.51
CA GLU A 117 -8.64 -1.98 -5.56
C GLU A 117 -7.20 -1.62 -5.19
N LEU A 118 -6.24 -2.38 -5.73
CA LEU A 118 -4.83 -2.14 -5.45
C LEU A 118 -4.40 -0.72 -5.84
N CYS A 119 -3.76 0.00 -4.92
CA CYS A 119 -3.26 1.35 -5.19
C CYS A 119 -2.24 1.36 -6.35
N CYS A 120 -1.51 0.27 -6.53
CA CYS A 120 -0.51 0.11 -7.59
C CYS A 120 -1.10 -0.11 -8.98
N SER A 121 -2.32 -0.61 -9.11
CA SER A 121 -3.03 -0.76 -10.39
C SER A 121 -3.82 0.49 -10.78
N THR A 122 -4.01 1.42 -9.84
CA THR A 122 -4.89 2.59 -10.01
C THR A 122 -4.12 3.89 -10.21
N TRP A 123 -3.45 4.40 -9.16
CA TRP A 123 -2.86 5.74 -9.18
C TRP A 123 -1.41 5.79 -8.70
N LEU A 124 -0.97 4.85 -7.87
CA LEU A 124 0.37 4.85 -7.29
C LEU A 124 1.32 4.06 -8.20
N THR A 125 1.87 4.72 -9.22
CA THR A 125 2.75 4.10 -10.23
C THR A 125 4.24 4.20 -9.92
N ASN A 126 4.65 5.17 -9.10
CA ASN A 126 6.04 5.38 -8.71
C ASN A 126 6.32 4.78 -7.33
N PHE A 127 7.04 3.66 -7.30
CA PHE A 127 7.34 2.94 -6.06
C PHE A 127 8.71 3.33 -5.52
N LYS A 128 8.71 3.91 -4.32
CA LYS A 128 9.92 3.98 -3.49
C LYS A 128 10.06 2.71 -2.66
N SER A 129 11.29 2.40 -2.25
CA SER A 129 11.55 1.30 -1.32
C SER A 129 10.83 1.56 0.00
N VAL A 130 10.25 0.50 0.57
CA VAL A 130 9.54 0.53 1.86
C VAL A 130 10.41 -0.22 2.86
N SER A 131 10.70 0.42 3.99
CA SER A 131 11.41 -0.18 5.11
C SER A 131 10.46 -0.52 6.26
N THR A 132 10.87 -1.46 7.12
CA THR A 132 10.18 -1.79 8.38
C THR A 132 10.18 -0.63 9.38
N ASN A 133 11.08 0.34 9.22
CA ASN A 133 11.09 1.56 10.04
C ASN A 133 9.82 2.39 9.85
N ASN A 134 9.24 2.46 8.64
CA ASN A 134 7.97 3.17 8.45
C ASN A 134 6.85 2.59 9.33
N ALA A 135 6.81 1.26 9.46
CA ALA A 135 5.82 0.59 10.31
C ALA A 135 6.07 0.89 11.81
N ARG A 136 7.34 0.97 12.24
CA ARG A 136 7.70 1.36 13.61
C ARG A 136 7.32 2.80 13.92
N THR A 137 7.62 3.73 13.01
CA THR A 137 7.24 5.15 13.15
C THR A 137 5.73 5.30 13.31
N GLN A 138 4.95 4.54 12.54
CA GLN A 138 3.48 4.52 12.62
C GLN A 138 2.94 3.68 13.79
N GLN A 139 3.81 3.23 14.70
CA GLN A 139 3.45 2.44 15.87
C GLN A 139 2.65 1.17 15.54
N LEU A 140 2.85 0.62 14.33
CA LEU A 140 2.20 -0.61 13.90
C LEU A 140 2.96 -1.83 14.42
N THR A 141 2.21 -2.88 14.79
CA THR A 141 2.80 -4.15 15.21
C THR A 141 3.59 -4.78 14.06
N LEU A 142 4.79 -5.27 14.37
CA LEU A 142 5.73 -5.81 13.39
C LEU A 142 5.41 -7.25 12.93
N ASN A 143 4.13 -7.54 12.63
CA ASN A 143 3.70 -8.84 12.11
C ASN A 143 3.80 -8.86 10.56
N PRO A 144 4.64 -9.73 9.97
CA PRO A 144 4.84 -9.80 8.52
C PRO A 144 3.55 -10.01 7.73
N SER A 145 2.62 -10.85 8.21
CA SER A 145 1.37 -11.16 7.49
C SER A 145 0.44 -9.94 7.41
N LYS A 146 0.48 -9.05 8.40
CA LYS A 146 -0.33 -7.81 8.40
C LYS A 146 0.32 -6.69 7.60
N LEU A 147 1.66 -6.68 7.51
CA LEU A 147 2.43 -5.64 6.81
C LEU A 147 2.70 -5.97 5.33
N ALA A 148 2.60 -7.23 4.93
CA ALA A 148 2.71 -7.65 3.54
C ALA A 148 1.49 -7.22 2.72
N GLY A 149 1.72 -6.76 1.50
CA GLY A 149 0.68 -6.57 0.49
C GLY A 149 0.48 -7.84 -0.35
N GLN A 150 -0.48 -7.80 -1.28
CA GLN A 150 -0.78 -8.94 -2.17
C GLN A 150 0.42 -9.35 -3.04
N CYS A 151 1.36 -8.43 -3.28
CA CYS A 151 2.62 -8.71 -3.98
C CYS A 151 3.68 -9.45 -3.12
N GLY A 152 3.34 -9.87 -1.89
CA GLY A 152 4.27 -10.54 -0.96
C GLY A 152 5.37 -9.64 -0.36
N LYS A 153 5.45 -8.37 -0.77
CA LYS A 153 6.36 -7.36 -0.20
C LYS A 153 5.62 -6.42 0.76
N LEU A 154 6.35 -5.64 1.55
CA LEU A 154 5.77 -4.63 2.45
C LEU A 154 4.79 -3.70 1.71
N LYS A 155 3.68 -3.34 2.37
CA LYS A 155 2.66 -2.44 1.84
C LYS A 155 3.24 -1.08 1.45
N CYS A 156 2.94 -0.62 0.24
CA CYS A 156 3.34 0.71 -0.24
C CYS A 156 2.65 1.84 0.53
N CYS A 157 1.46 1.61 1.10
CA CYS A 157 0.75 2.56 1.96
C CYS A 157 1.61 3.00 3.15
N LEU A 158 2.40 2.09 3.73
CA LEU A 158 3.29 2.39 4.85
C LEU A 158 4.28 3.51 4.51
N ARG A 159 4.76 3.60 3.27
CA ARG A 159 5.66 4.69 2.85
C ARG A 159 4.88 5.94 2.47
N PHE A 160 3.74 5.77 1.81
CA PHE A 160 2.90 6.86 1.31
C PHE A 160 2.34 7.72 2.45
N GLU A 161 1.86 7.09 3.52
CA GLU A 161 1.27 7.77 4.68
C GLU A 161 2.33 8.28 5.66
N ASN A 162 3.57 7.81 5.57
CA ASN A 162 4.61 8.08 6.57
C ASN A 162 4.94 9.56 6.70
N ASP A 163 5.03 10.29 5.58
CA ASP A 163 5.44 11.69 5.59
C ASP A 163 4.35 12.54 6.29
N ALA A 164 3.08 12.30 5.96
CA ALA A 164 1.94 12.94 6.65
C ALA A 164 1.85 12.54 8.13
N TYR A 165 2.18 11.28 8.46
CA TYR A 165 2.22 10.81 9.84
C TYR A 165 3.27 11.53 10.67
N LEU A 166 4.48 11.74 10.12
CA LEU A 166 5.56 12.48 10.77
C LEU A 166 5.17 13.94 11.05
N GLU A 167 4.59 14.61 10.06
CA GLU A 167 4.09 15.99 10.20
C GLU A 167 3.01 16.11 11.30
N GLU A 168 2.14 15.12 11.43
CA GLU A 168 1.14 15.10 12.49
C GLU A 168 1.78 14.82 13.86
N LEU A 169 2.78 13.93 13.92
CA LEU A 169 3.50 13.58 15.16
C LEU A 169 4.27 14.78 15.74
N GLU A 170 4.80 15.68 14.91
CA GLU A 170 5.48 16.92 15.37
C GLU A 170 4.57 17.84 16.19
N LYS A 171 3.24 17.71 16.07
CA LYS A 171 2.26 18.50 16.84
C LYS A 171 2.02 17.97 18.25
N TYR A 172 2.54 16.78 18.56
CA TYR A 172 2.37 16.15 19.86
C TYR A 172 3.49 16.55 20.81
N PRO A 173 3.20 16.67 22.12
CA PRO A 173 4.24 16.89 23.11
C PRO A 173 5.17 15.67 23.20
N PRO A 174 6.45 15.85 23.61
CA PRO A 174 7.38 14.75 23.75
C PRO A 174 6.94 13.74 24.81
N GLU A 175 7.18 12.45 24.56
CA GLU A 175 6.72 11.33 25.40
C GLU A 175 7.28 11.37 26.84
N THR A 176 8.39 12.07 27.08
CA THR A 176 9.03 12.20 28.40
C THR A 176 8.40 13.26 29.30
N MET A 177 7.38 13.97 28.82
CA MET A 177 6.81 15.10 29.55
C MET A 177 5.72 14.68 30.55
N LEU A 178 5.90 15.09 31.80
CA LEU A 178 4.95 14.88 32.89
C LEU A 178 3.92 16.02 32.95
N LEU A 179 2.65 15.68 33.16
CA LEU A 179 1.63 16.66 33.50
C LEU A 179 1.51 16.77 35.02
N GLU A 180 1.88 17.92 35.56
CA GLU A 180 1.71 18.21 36.99
C GLU A 180 0.25 18.57 37.28
N THR A 181 -0.35 17.92 38.27
CA THR A 181 -1.67 18.28 38.82
C THR A 181 -1.60 18.33 40.34
N LYS A 182 -2.63 18.84 41.01
CA LYS A 182 -2.66 18.82 42.49
C LYS A 182 -2.80 17.42 43.08
N LYS A 183 -3.37 16.46 42.33
CA LYS A 183 -3.51 15.06 42.74
C LYS A 183 -2.21 14.26 42.60
N GLY A 184 -1.34 14.66 41.67
CA GLY A 184 -0.06 14.01 41.42
C GLY A 184 0.46 14.28 40.01
N ASN A 185 1.63 13.73 39.70
CA ASN A 185 2.19 13.79 38.35
C ASN A 185 1.57 12.69 37.48
N ALA A 186 1.25 13.03 36.24
CA ALA A 186 0.75 12.08 35.26
C ALA A 186 1.81 11.82 34.18
N GLU A 187 2.05 10.53 33.92
CA GLU A 187 2.99 9.98 32.97
C GLU A 187 2.27 9.60 31.67
N PHE A 188 2.92 9.88 30.54
CA PHE A 188 2.44 9.49 29.23
C PHE A 188 2.61 7.98 29.03
N GLN A 189 1.56 7.32 28.51
CA GLN A 189 1.57 5.88 28.25
C GLN A 189 1.51 5.56 26.76
N LYS A 190 0.57 6.18 26.04
CA LYS A 190 0.37 5.95 24.59
C LYS A 190 -0.34 7.13 23.94
N ALA A 191 -0.09 7.35 22.65
CA ALA A 191 -0.82 8.32 21.84
C ALA A 191 -1.62 7.59 20.75
N ASP A 192 -2.85 8.03 20.52
CA ASP A 192 -3.62 7.71 19.31
C ASP A 192 -3.59 8.94 18.40
N VAL A 193 -2.67 8.94 17.44
CA VAL A 193 -2.40 10.08 16.55
C VAL A 193 -3.62 10.42 15.66
N TYR A 194 -4.41 9.42 15.27
CA TYR A 194 -5.58 9.63 14.43
C TYR A 194 -6.76 10.21 15.21
N LYS A 195 -6.97 9.77 16.46
CA LYS A 195 -8.04 10.31 17.31
C LYS A 195 -7.64 11.59 18.04
N LYS A 196 -6.36 11.99 17.99
CA LYS A 196 -5.80 13.12 18.74
C LYS A 196 -6.00 12.98 20.26
N ILE A 197 -5.82 11.76 20.75
CA ILE A 197 -6.00 11.42 22.17
C ILE A 197 -4.68 10.89 22.71
N LEU A 198 -4.25 11.44 23.84
CA LEU A 198 -3.11 10.95 24.61
C LEU A 198 -3.62 10.26 25.87
N TRP A 199 -3.00 9.14 26.19
CA TRP A 199 -3.32 8.37 27.38
C TRP A 199 -2.27 8.64 28.45
N TYR A 200 -2.75 9.13 29.59
CA TYR A 200 -1.93 9.43 30.76
C TYR A 200 -2.39 8.59 31.95
N SER A 201 -1.46 8.23 32.84
CA SER A 201 -1.76 7.62 34.13
C SER A 201 -1.01 8.36 35.23
N TYR A 202 -1.57 8.42 36.45
CA TYR A 202 -0.84 9.00 37.57
C TYR A 202 0.28 8.07 38.02
N THR A 203 1.42 8.62 38.47
CA THR A 203 2.55 7.83 38.99
C THR A 203 2.14 6.90 40.15
N ASN A 204 1.12 7.27 40.92
CA ASN A 204 0.61 6.47 42.03
C ASN A 204 -0.43 5.41 41.62
N GLU A 205 -1.04 5.53 40.43
CA GLU A 205 -2.12 4.67 39.93
C GLU A 205 -1.89 4.33 38.45
N SER A 206 -0.86 3.51 38.19
CA SER A 206 -0.47 3.12 36.83
C SER A 206 -1.54 2.33 36.07
N ALA A 207 -2.50 1.71 36.79
CA ALA A 207 -3.60 0.95 36.19
C ALA A 207 -4.73 1.82 35.62
N SER A 208 -4.87 3.08 36.07
CA SER A 208 -5.95 3.97 35.64
C SER A 208 -5.48 4.85 34.48
N MET A 209 -5.69 4.38 33.25
CA MET A 209 -5.37 5.17 32.05
C MET A 209 -6.51 6.15 31.74
N MET A 210 -6.18 7.43 31.61
CA MET A 210 -7.10 8.50 31.26
C MET A 210 -6.84 8.98 29.84
N ALA A 211 -7.89 9.02 29.03
CA ALA A 211 -7.85 9.48 27.64
C ALA A 211 -8.08 11.00 27.57
N ILE A 212 -7.05 11.77 27.22
CA ILE A 212 -7.09 13.24 27.19
C ILE A 212 -6.92 13.74 25.75
N PRO A 213 -7.78 14.65 25.27
CA PRO A 213 -7.61 15.29 23.97
C PRO A 213 -6.31 16.11 23.88
N LEU A 214 -5.66 16.12 22.72
CA LEU A 214 -4.41 16.86 22.47
C LEU A 214 -4.50 18.35 22.87
N ASP A 215 -5.61 19.02 22.53
CA ASP A 215 -5.81 20.44 22.85
C ASP A 215 -5.79 20.69 24.36
N LYS A 216 -6.40 19.78 25.13
CA LYS A 216 -6.42 19.85 26.60
C LYS A 216 -5.07 19.54 27.22
N VAL A 217 -4.29 18.64 26.62
CA VAL A 217 -2.91 18.40 27.04
C VAL A 217 -2.09 19.68 26.90
N TRP A 218 -2.18 20.39 25.77
CA TRP A 218 -1.50 21.67 25.58
C TRP A 218 -1.98 22.75 26.57
N GLU A 219 -3.28 22.86 26.84
CA GLU A 219 -3.82 23.78 27.86
C GLU A 219 -3.21 23.51 29.25
N VAL A 220 -3.15 22.24 29.67
CA VAL A 220 -2.57 21.84 30.96
C VAL A 220 -1.06 22.12 30.97
N MET A 221 -0.35 21.87 29.88
CA MET A 221 1.09 22.16 29.78
C MET A 221 1.39 23.65 29.89
N ASP A 222 0.61 24.50 29.21
CA ASP A 222 0.77 25.95 29.30
C ASP A 222 0.38 26.49 30.67
N ALA A 223 -0.62 25.89 31.33
CA ALA A 223 -0.96 26.19 32.72
C ALA A 223 0.19 25.80 33.67
N ASN A 224 0.82 24.64 33.47
CA ASN A 224 1.96 24.17 34.25
C ASN A 224 3.18 25.08 34.08
N LYS A 225 3.49 25.53 32.85
CA LYS A 225 4.53 26.54 32.60
C LYS A 225 4.27 27.86 33.32
N ARG A 226 3.00 28.23 33.50
CA ARG A 226 2.57 29.43 34.23
C ARG A 226 2.42 29.19 35.75
N GLY A 227 2.78 28.01 36.24
CA GLY A 227 2.71 27.64 37.67
C GLY A 227 1.30 27.34 38.19
N LYS A 228 0.28 27.24 37.32
CA LYS A 228 -1.10 26.90 37.70
C LYS A 228 -1.34 25.41 37.50
N LYS A 229 -1.42 24.67 38.61
CA LYS A 229 -1.68 23.22 38.61
C LYS A 229 -3.20 22.96 38.61
N PRO A 230 -3.75 22.28 37.59
CA PRO A 230 -5.15 21.86 37.60
C PRO A 230 -5.43 20.88 38.75
N ASP A 231 -6.67 20.90 39.26
CA ASP A 231 -7.08 20.10 40.42
C ASP A 231 -7.11 18.60 40.11
N LYS A 232 -7.74 18.20 39.00
CA LYS A 232 -7.82 16.81 38.55
C LYS A 232 -7.66 16.70 37.03
N LEU A 233 -6.87 15.73 36.59
CA LEU A 233 -6.72 15.38 35.17
C LEU A 233 -7.97 14.67 34.61
N GLU A 234 -8.79 14.07 35.49
CA GLU A 234 -10.03 13.35 35.18
C GLU A 234 -11.09 14.26 34.55
N ASP A 235 -11.10 15.55 34.90
CA ASP A 235 -12.08 16.52 34.39
C ASP A 235 -11.91 16.78 32.88
N PHE A 236 -10.72 16.50 32.35
CA PHE A 236 -10.40 16.62 30.92
C PHE A 236 -10.44 15.28 30.19
N ALA A 237 -10.66 14.18 30.92
CA ALA A 237 -10.75 12.87 30.32
C ALA A 237 -12.05 12.72 29.55
N ILE A 238 -11.98 12.19 28.33
CA ILE A 238 -13.17 11.78 27.60
C ILE A 238 -13.78 10.62 28.41
N THR A 239 -14.95 10.85 29.02
CA THR A 239 -15.72 9.74 29.61
C THR A 239 -16.03 8.78 28.46
N MET A 240 -15.51 7.55 28.48
CA MET A 240 -15.94 6.50 27.56
C MET A 240 -17.37 6.07 27.90
N GLY A 241 -18.32 6.99 27.71
CA GLY A 241 -19.75 6.77 27.80
C GLY A 241 -20.28 6.40 26.42
N GLN A 242 -20.82 5.18 26.34
CA GLN A 242 -21.53 4.56 25.23
C GLN A 242 -20.66 3.90 24.15
N LYS A 243 -20.57 2.56 24.26
CA LYS A 243 -20.45 1.69 23.09
C LYS A 243 -21.51 2.12 22.08
N THR A 244 -21.11 2.78 21.01
CA THR A 244 -21.98 3.03 19.86
C THR A 244 -22.52 1.68 19.38
N GLY A 245 -23.83 1.57 19.13
CA GLY A 245 -24.54 0.32 18.80
C GLY A 245 -24.03 -0.49 17.60
N LEU A 246 -22.96 -0.04 16.93
CA LEU A 246 -22.23 -0.76 15.90
C LEU A 246 -21.38 -1.93 16.44
N GLU A 247 -20.88 -1.86 17.68
CA GLU A 247 -20.05 -2.94 18.25
C GLU A 247 -20.89 -4.17 18.61
N LYS A 248 -22.14 -3.98 19.07
CA LYS A 248 -23.07 -5.09 19.36
C LYS A 248 -23.45 -5.91 18.12
N LYS A 249 -23.46 -5.31 16.92
CA LYS A 249 -23.75 -6.06 15.68
C LYS A 249 -22.57 -6.89 15.20
N LYS A 250 -21.33 -6.41 15.38
CA LYS A 250 -20.13 -7.12 14.91
C LYS A 250 -19.82 -8.39 15.70
N GLU A 251 -20.13 -8.44 16.99
CA GLU A 251 -19.96 -9.66 17.79
C GLU A 251 -21.03 -10.73 17.47
N MET A 252 -22.19 -10.34 16.91
CA MET A 252 -23.28 -11.27 16.58
C MET A 252 -23.22 -11.79 15.14
N GLU A 253 -22.43 -11.17 14.26
CA GLU A 253 -22.27 -11.56 12.85
C GLU A 253 -21.03 -12.45 12.61
N GLN A 254 -20.21 -12.72 13.63
CA GLN A 254 -18.99 -13.52 13.48
C GLN A 254 -19.17 -15.04 13.60
N ASP A 255 -20.36 -15.53 13.95
CA ASP A 255 -20.60 -16.97 14.15
C ASP A 255 -21.41 -17.69 13.06
N ASP A 256 -21.96 -16.99 12.07
CA ASP A 256 -22.76 -17.65 11.01
C ASP A 256 -22.02 -17.73 9.66
N PHE A 257 -21.01 -18.59 9.61
CA PHE A 257 -20.31 -18.94 8.36
C PHE A 257 -21.18 -19.75 7.37
N TYR A 258 -22.38 -20.22 7.79
CA TYR A 258 -23.25 -21.14 7.06
C TYR A 258 -24.60 -20.55 6.60
N ARG A 259 -24.80 -19.23 6.65
CA ARG A 259 -26.09 -18.59 6.35
C ARG A 259 -26.63 -18.85 4.92
N PHE A 260 -25.79 -19.28 3.99
CA PHE A 260 -26.16 -19.53 2.59
C PHE A 260 -26.31 -21.00 2.22
N ASP A 261 -26.06 -21.94 3.14
CA ASP A 261 -26.11 -23.38 2.82
C ASP A 261 -27.49 -24.01 3.05
N GLU A 262 -28.41 -23.33 3.75
CA GLU A 262 -29.76 -23.86 4.03
C GLU A 262 -30.76 -23.73 2.86
N ASP A 263 -30.47 -22.89 1.86
CA ASP A 263 -31.40 -22.62 0.74
C ASP A 263 -31.27 -23.61 -0.44
N ASN A 264 -30.38 -24.61 -0.38
CA ASN A 264 -30.11 -25.54 -1.48
C ASN A 264 -30.42 -27.02 -1.22
N LEU A 265 -31.22 -27.34 -0.20
CA LEU A 265 -31.79 -28.68 -0.03
C LEU A 265 -33.26 -28.69 -0.46
N LYS A 266 -33.48 -28.89 -1.76
CA LYS A 266 -34.75 -29.37 -2.33
C LYS A 266 -34.60 -30.81 -2.78
#